data_AF-A0A838F3B1-F1
#
_entry.id   AF-A0A838F3B1-F1
#
_cell.length_a   1.000
_cell.length_b   1.000
_cell.length_c   1.000
_cell.angle_alpha   90.00
_cell.angle_beta   90.00
_cell.angle_gamma   90.00
#
_symmetry.space_group_name_H-M   'P 1'
#
loop_
_entity.id
_entity.type
_entity.pdbx_description
1 polymer ?
#
loop_
_entity_poly.entity_id
_entity_poly.type
_entity_poly.pdbx_seq_one_letter_code
_entity_poly.pdbx_strand_id
1 'polypeptide(L)' 'IAGPLAAGLAGAGAGGLTGGLIGALVGSGIPEDRAKKYEEGIKNGRIVMGVKTRNDDDATEIEREWLVNKGEEVYR' A
#
# COMPACT_ATOMS: atom_id res chain seq x y z
N ILE A 1 -16.13 21.94 -12.89
CA ILE A 1 -16.00 20.68 -13.64
C ILE A 1 -14.92 19.87 -12.94
N ALA A 2 -15.32 18.93 -12.08
CA ALA A 2 -14.38 18.00 -11.45
C ALA A 2 -13.98 16.98 -12.52
N GLY A 3 -12.74 17.08 -13.00
CA GLY A 3 -12.27 16.36 -14.19
C GLY A 3 -12.16 14.84 -14.00
N PRO A 4 -11.64 14.11 -15.01
CA PRO A 4 -11.49 12.65 -15.00
C PRO A 4 -10.79 12.09 -13.76
N LEU A 5 -9.88 12.86 -13.14
CA LEU A 5 -9.20 12.50 -11.90
C LEU A 5 -10.16 12.46 -10.68
N ALA A 6 -11.08 13.41 -10.58
CA ALA A 6 -12.08 13.43 -9.52
C ALA A 6 -13.16 12.36 -9.74
N ALA A 7 -13.51 12.06 -10.99
CA ALA A 7 -14.40 10.95 -11.33
C ALA A 7 -13.74 9.58 -11.07
N GLY A 8 -12.43 9.44 -11.30
CA GLY A 8 -11.65 8.26 -10.94
C GLY A 8 -11.62 8.03 -9.43
N LEU A 9 -11.41 9.09 -8.63
CA LEU A 9 -11.45 9.03 -7.17
C LEU A 9 -12.87 8.79 -6.63
N ALA A 10 -13.91 9.38 -7.24
CA ALA A 10 -15.30 9.16 -6.85
C ALA A 10 -15.82 7.77 -7.25
N GLY A 11 -15.41 7.24 -8.40
CA GLY A 11 -15.67 5.85 -8.83
C GLY A 11 -14.95 4.82 -7.97
N ALA A 12 -13.76 5.16 -7.46
CA ALA A 12 -13.12 4.43 -6.37
C ALA A 12 -14.00 4.46 -5.10
N GLY A 13 -14.52 5.63 -4.73
CA GLY A 13 -15.30 5.84 -3.49
C GLY A 13 -16.67 5.16 -3.41
N ALA A 14 -17.33 4.82 -4.53
CA ALA A 14 -18.68 4.24 -4.52
C ALA A 14 -18.73 2.70 -4.55
N GLY A 15 -17.59 2.02 -4.68
CA GLY A 15 -17.51 0.54 -4.76
C GLY A 15 -16.33 -0.03 -5.55
N GLY A 16 -15.47 0.82 -6.13
CA GLY A 16 -14.35 0.40 -6.99
C GLY A 16 -12.97 0.30 -6.33
N LEU A 17 -12.79 0.82 -5.11
CA LEU A 17 -11.48 0.75 -4.43
C LEU A 17 -11.07 -0.69 -4.11
N THR A 18 -12.01 -1.54 -3.72
CA THR A 18 -11.68 -2.85 -3.15
C THR A 18 -11.02 -3.77 -4.17
N GLY A 19 -11.69 -3.99 -5.32
CA GLY A 19 -11.16 -4.83 -6.40
C GLY A 19 -10.05 -4.16 -7.22
N GLY A 20 -10.12 -2.85 -7.40
CA GLY A 20 -9.13 -2.09 -8.17
C GLY A 20 -7.78 -1.99 -7.47
N LEU A 21 -7.79 -1.72 -6.15
CA LEU A 21 -6.56 -1.62 -5.36
C LEU A 21 -5.91 -2.99 -5.18
N ILE A 22 -6.68 -4.02 -4.81
CA ILE A 22 -6.14 -5.39 -4.70
C ILE A 22 -5.55 -5.83 -6.04
N GLY A 23 -6.29 -5.64 -7.14
CA GLY A 23 -5.80 -5.98 -8.49
C GLY A 23 -4.53 -5.23 -8.88
N ALA A 24 -4.42 -3.93 -8.54
CA ALA A 24 -3.22 -3.14 -8.80
C ALA A 24 -2.01 -3.62 -7.96
N LEU A 25 -2.22 -3.93 -6.68
CA LEU A 25 -1.16 -4.45 -5.79
C LEU A 25 -0.69 -5.83 -6.29
N VAL A 26 -1.61 -6.73 -6.63
CA VAL A 26 -1.28 -8.05 -7.18
C VAL A 26 -0.55 -7.92 -8.52
N GLY A 27 -1.02 -7.05 -9.41
CA GLY A 27 -0.35 -6.75 -10.68
C GLY A 27 1.07 -6.17 -10.51
N SER A 28 1.36 -5.54 -9.37
CA SER A 28 2.71 -5.03 -9.03
C SER A 28 3.63 -6.11 -8.42
N GLY A 29 3.13 -7.33 -8.21
CA GLY A 29 3.88 -8.46 -7.67
C GLY A 29 3.64 -8.72 -6.17
N ILE A 30 2.67 -8.06 -5.55
CA ILE A 30 2.31 -8.29 -4.15
C ILE A 30 1.37 -9.51 -4.05
N PRO A 31 1.65 -10.51 -3.20
CA PRO A 31 0.75 -11.66 -3.00
C PRO A 31 -0.66 -11.23 -2.58
N GLU A 32 -1.69 -11.94 -3.07
CA GLU A 32 -3.10 -11.57 -2.85
C GLU A 32 -3.49 -11.52 -1.36
N ASP A 33 -2.93 -12.41 -0.55
CA ASP A 33 -3.12 -12.43 0.91
C ASP A 33 -2.59 -11.17 1.58
N ARG A 34 -1.44 -10.64 1.12
CA ARG A 34 -0.90 -9.35 1.59
C ARG A 34 -1.68 -8.17 1.02
N ALA A 35 -2.07 -8.23 -0.24
CA ALA A 35 -2.83 -7.17 -0.90
C ALA A 35 -4.16 -6.90 -0.15
N LYS A 36 -4.84 -7.96 0.32
CA LYS A 36 -6.05 -7.84 1.17
C LYS A 36 -5.77 -7.10 2.48
N LYS A 37 -4.66 -7.40 3.18
CA LYS A 37 -4.28 -6.71 4.42
C LYS A 37 -3.98 -5.23 4.19
N TYR A 38 -3.24 -4.92 3.12
CA TYR A 38 -2.92 -3.53 2.74
C TYR A 38 -4.17 -2.73 2.40
N GLU A 39 -5.09 -3.34 1.68
CA GLU A 39 -6.37 -2.73 1.33
C GLU A 39 -7.24 -2.45 2.57
N GLU A 40 -7.31 -3.37 3.52
CA GLU A 40 -7.97 -3.14 4.81
C GLU A 40 -7.30 -2.01 5.61
N GLY A 41 -5.97 -2.00 5.67
CA GLY A 41 -5.21 -0.92 6.30
C GLY A 41 -5.52 0.45 5.69
N ILE A 42 -5.53 0.54 4.36
CA ILE A 42 -5.84 1.78 3.63
C ILE A 42 -7.28 2.24 3.87
N LYS A 43 -8.25 1.32 3.89
CA LYS A 43 -9.65 1.63 4.24
C LYS A 43 -9.78 2.18 5.66
N ASN A 44 -8.93 1.72 6.57
CA ASN A 44 -8.84 2.22 7.95
C ASN A 44 -8.01 3.50 8.09
N GLY A 45 -7.57 4.11 6.98
CA GLY A 45 -6.82 5.36 6.95
C GLY A 45 -5.31 5.22 7.14
N ARG A 46 -4.77 4.00 7.08
CA ARG A 46 -3.32 3.76 7.13
C ARG A 46 -2.69 3.96 5.75
N ILE A 47 -1.38 4.17 5.72
CA ILE A 47 -0.60 4.35 4.50
C ILE A 47 0.32 3.15 4.33
N VAL A 48 0.42 2.63 3.11
CA VAL A 48 1.35 1.56 2.75
C VAL A 48 2.54 2.16 2.03
N MET A 49 3.75 1.84 2.50
CA MET A 49 5.01 2.26 1.89
C MET A 49 5.84 1.04 1.51
N GLY A 50 6.36 1.05 0.28
CA GLY A 50 7.31 0.06 -0.22
C GLY A 50 8.58 0.74 -0.70
N VAL A 51 9.73 0.22 -0.31
CA VAL A 51 11.04 0.73 -0.72
C VAL A 51 11.85 -0.40 -1.33
N LYS A 52 12.55 -0.09 -2.43
CA LYS A 52 13.54 -1.01 -3.01
C LYS A 52 14.90 -0.66 -2.44
N THR A 53 15.46 -1.56 -1.64
CA THR A 53 16.80 -1.39 -1.07
C THR A 53 17.88 -1.79 -2.07
N ARG A 54 19.10 -1.26 -1.90
CA ARG A 54 20.23 -1.58 -2.80
C ARG A 54 20.93 -2.87 -2.38
N ASN A 55 20.95 -3.15 -1.08
CA ASN A 55 21.57 -4.33 -0.47
C ASN A 55 20.86 -4.69 0.86
N ASP A 56 21.31 -5.76 1.51
CA ASP A 56 20.73 -6.27 2.75
C ASP A 56 21.00 -5.39 3.98
N ASP A 57 22.12 -4.67 3.99
CA ASP A 57 22.47 -3.75 5.07
C ASP A 57 21.50 -2.55 5.06
N ASP A 58 21.22 -1.97 3.88
CA ASP A 58 20.22 -0.92 3.69
C ASP A 58 18.82 -1.39 4.12
N ALA A 59 18.45 -2.64 3.81
CA ALA A 59 17.16 -3.21 4.22
C ALA A 59 17.04 -3.30 5.74
N THR A 60 18.12 -3.72 6.40
CA THR A 60 18.18 -3.82 7.87
C THR A 60 18.09 -2.45 8.52
N GLU A 61 18.77 -1.44 7.95
CA GLU A 61 18.72 -0.07 8.46
C GLU A 61 17.32 0.53 8.34
N ILE A 62 16.68 0.40 7.17
CA ILE A 62 15.33 0.92 6.95
C ILE A 62 14.30 0.22 7.84
N GLU A 63 14.40 -1.10 8.00
CA GLU A 63 13.54 -1.86 8.92
C GLU A 63 13.65 -1.32 10.35
N ARG A 64 14.87 -1.09 10.85
CA ARG A 64 15.10 -0.52 12.17
C ARG A 64 14.49 0.88 12.30
N GLU A 65 14.75 1.74 11.33
CA GLU A 65 14.19 3.10 11.30
C GLU A 65 12.65 3.08 11.34
N TRP A 66 12.01 2.20 10.58
CA TRP A 66 10.55 2.07 10.60
C TRP A 66 10.05 1.58 11.96
N LEU A 67 10.67 0.57 12.56
CA LEU A 67 10.29 0.09 13.89
C LEU A 67 10.40 1.18 14.96
N VAL A 68 11.45 2.00 14.91
CA VAL A 68 11.63 3.14 15.84
C VAL A 68 10.58 4.24 15.61
N ASN A 69 10.19 4.46 14.36
CA ASN A 69 9.19 5.46 13.97
C ASN A 69 7.75 4.93 14.01
N LYS A 70 7.48 3.85 14.74
CA LYS A 70 6.15 3.23 14.90
C LYS A 70 5.53 2.76 13.57
N GLY A 71 6.37 2.33 12.64
CA GLY A 71 5.94 1.55 11.49
C GLY A 71 5.23 0.29 11.98
N GLU A 72 3.98 0.12 11.57
CA GLU A 72 3.18 -1.05 11.90
C GLU A 72 3.26 -2.05 10.74
N GLU A 73 3.30 -3.35 11.05
CA GLU A 73 3.36 -4.42 10.03
C GLU A 73 4.53 -4.24 9.03
N VAL A 74 5.73 -4.01 9.55
CA VAL A 74 6.97 -3.94 8.75
C VAL A 74 7.35 -5.35 8.27
N TYR A 75 7.51 -5.50 6.95
CA TYR A 75 7.95 -6.76 6.31
C TYR A 75 9.17 -6.49 5.43
N ARG A 76 10.16 -7.39 5.49
CA ARG A 76 11.31 -7.44 4.59
C ARG A 76 11.12 -8.47 3.48
#